data_AF-A0A3D5AN50-F1
#
_entry.id   AF-A0A3D5AN50-F1
#
_cell.length_a   1.000
_cell.length_b   1.000
_cell.length_c   1.000
_cell.angle_alpha   90.00
_cell.angle_beta   90.00
_cell.angle_gamma   90.00
#
_symmetry.space_group_name_H-M   'P 1'
#
loop_
_entity.id
_entity.type
_entity.pdbx_description
1 polymer ?
#
loop_
_entity_poly.entity_id
_entity_poly.type
_entity_poly.pdbx_seq_one_letter_code
_entity_poly.pdbx_strand_id
1 'polypeptide(L)'
;TQPATAGENSELWREFTRTSFTHPQIPNISFAGYRFGDRPHHRPVRANVLDYGAVPDGSADCAPAINRAIAAVGEAGGGTVLVPPGTYRIDDIIHIGHDNVILKGAGSGETTLFATRSLEEIVGINRSRYGSDNSAWSWSGALVWVCPNDRYRALIDAIKAQRWPFEGWTGNEADESSVITTITEPARQGDFTVTVANSGGLHCGRRVLLQLDDDAGYGLLKHMCGDVPGTAGYVWSNKDKLLSYRPFLWPVQIAGVWGKRARLSQPLPLDARLGWNPRFTTLVRPVVGSGVEKLTIRMVKTVRPRHLQDKGYNGLVFQCAWDCWARDVSVVDSDNGFLFVSAKNITLWDTKVTGRGQHHSYACREQSHDNLVDGFFIGRFTEPPTPGSGHHGINVEGLSSGNVWSRGLMEAGTFDTHRGLPFANVRTEITILNDGSHGGSANAGPLYGARFTHWNITVVNGRAGCVKIDHVAPDSATAGLSEVTEFGQIDRPDFTGDLRSRLESYGNPAVRPANLHQAQRRLRGRI
;
A
#
# COMPACT_ATOMS: atom_id res chain seq x y z
N THR A 1 16.31 -17.57 33.72
CA THR A 1 16.26 -16.39 32.83
C THR A 1 17.56 -16.31 32.07
N GLN A 2 17.58 -16.74 30.81
CA GLN A 2 18.76 -16.51 29.95
C GLN A 2 18.87 -15.01 29.69
N PRO A 3 20.08 -14.41 29.75
CA PRO A 3 20.26 -13.02 29.39
C PRO A 3 19.88 -12.83 27.93
N ALA A 4 19.12 -11.77 27.62
CA ALA A 4 18.87 -11.37 26.24
C ALA A 4 20.23 -11.21 25.55
N THR A 5 20.50 -12.06 24.56
CA THR A 5 21.69 -11.96 23.72
C THR A 5 21.72 -10.55 23.15
N ALA A 6 22.82 -9.84 23.37
CA ALA A 6 23.02 -8.52 22.77
C ALA A 6 22.95 -8.70 21.25
N GLY A 7 21.91 -8.12 20.61
CA GLY A 7 21.66 -8.32 19.19
C GLY A 7 22.90 -8.11 18.30
N GLU A 8 23.10 -9.02 17.34
CA GLU A 8 24.26 -9.01 16.44
C GLU A 8 24.22 -7.78 15.54
N ASN A 9 25.36 -7.08 15.40
CA ASN A 9 25.45 -5.93 14.51
C ASN A 9 25.41 -6.40 13.06
N SER A 10 24.39 -5.95 12.32
CA SER A 10 24.19 -6.46 10.97
C SER A 10 25.27 -6.00 9.99
N GLU A 11 25.76 -6.92 9.16
CA GLU A 11 26.66 -6.58 8.06
C GLU A 11 25.92 -5.90 6.92
N LEU A 12 24.74 -6.44 6.54
CA LEU A 12 23.84 -5.82 5.58
C LEU A 12 23.51 -4.35 5.95
N TRP A 13 23.30 -4.06 7.24
CA TRP A 13 23.12 -2.66 7.68
C TRP A 13 24.38 -1.81 7.46
N ARG A 14 25.56 -2.32 7.81
CA ARG A 14 26.84 -1.61 7.60
C ARG A 14 27.07 -1.31 6.12
N GLU A 15 26.79 -2.27 5.24
CA GLU A 15 26.84 -2.06 3.78
C GLU A 15 25.84 -1.00 3.34
N PHE A 16 24.58 -1.10 3.76
CA PHE A 16 23.54 -0.12 3.44
C PHE A 16 23.94 1.30 3.81
N THR A 17 24.57 1.52 4.97
CA THR A 17 24.98 2.88 5.36
C THR A 17 25.98 3.54 4.39
N ARG A 18 26.72 2.75 3.61
CA ARG A 18 27.69 3.26 2.61
C ARG A 18 27.05 3.51 1.25
N THR A 19 25.96 2.82 0.93
CA THR A 19 25.29 2.86 -0.38
C THR A 19 23.79 3.07 -0.23
N SER A 20 23.36 3.91 0.71
CA SER A 20 21.98 3.96 1.18
C SER A 20 20.91 4.18 0.11
N PHE A 21 21.24 4.77 -1.04
CA PHE A 21 20.31 4.97 -2.16
C PHE A 21 20.40 3.89 -3.25
N THR A 22 21.49 3.12 -3.28
CA THR A 22 21.85 2.18 -4.36
C THR A 22 22.15 0.77 -3.87
N HIS A 23 21.95 0.47 -2.58
CA HIS A 23 22.25 -0.85 -2.02
C HIS A 23 21.50 -1.96 -2.79
N PRO A 24 22.20 -3.02 -3.20
CA PRO A 24 21.66 -4.02 -4.12
C PRO A 24 20.47 -4.79 -3.55
N GLN A 25 20.45 -5.08 -2.23
CA GLN A 25 19.39 -5.90 -1.62
C GLN A 25 18.41 -5.18 -0.69
N ILE A 26 18.76 -3.97 -0.24
CA ILE A 26 18.00 -3.23 0.77
C ILE A 26 17.53 -1.93 0.10
N PRO A 27 16.21 -1.67 0.06
CA PRO A 27 15.67 -0.44 -0.49
C PRO A 27 15.88 0.73 0.47
N ASN A 28 15.98 1.94 -0.08
CA ASN A 28 15.89 3.15 0.74
C ASN A 28 14.42 3.46 1.02
N ILE A 29 13.98 3.12 2.22
CA ILE A 29 12.62 3.36 2.71
C ILE A 29 12.56 4.53 3.70
N SER A 30 13.61 5.34 3.79
CA SER A 30 13.62 6.47 4.73
C SER A 30 12.51 7.50 4.43
N PHE A 31 11.99 7.51 3.21
CA PHE A 31 10.92 8.39 2.73
C PHE A 31 9.51 7.81 2.84
N ALA A 32 9.33 6.61 3.39
CA ALA A 32 8.00 6.03 3.53
C ALA A 32 7.14 6.80 4.55
N GLY A 33 5.85 6.89 4.26
CA GLY A 33 4.82 7.49 5.10
C GLY A 33 4.58 8.97 4.88
N TYR A 34 3.55 9.49 5.56
CA TYR A 34 3.04 10.86 5.52
C TYR A 34 4.20 11.87 5.55
N ARG A 35 4.34 12.66 4.47
CA ARG A 35 5.39 13.67 4.33
C ARG A 35 6.77 13.15 4.74
N PHE A 36 7.12 11.97 4.23
CA PHE A 36 8.41 11.31 4.47
C PHE A 36 8.65 10.90 5.94
N GLY A 37 7.57 10.52 6.63
CA GLY A 37 7.57 10.00 8.00
C GLY A 37 7.28 11.04 9.08
N ASP A 38 6.84 12.24 8.70
CA ASP A 38 6.44 13.28 9.65
C ASP A 38 5.15 12.91 10.38
N ARG A 39 4.82 13.72 11.41
CA ARG A 39 3.53 13.62 12.09
C ARG A 39 2.53 14.60 11.48
N PRO A 40 1.27 14.18 11.26
CA PRO A 40 0.22 15.09 10.84
C PRO A 40 0.01 16.23 11.82
N HIS A 41 -0.30 17.42 11.29
CA HIS A 41 -0.60 18.58 12.10
C HIS A 41 -1.99 18.45 12.72
N HIS A 42 -2.13 18.92 13.96
CA HIS A 42 -3.46 19.09 14.56
C HIS A 42 -4.24 20.14 13.79
N ARG A 43 -5.46 19.81 13.36
CA ARG A 43 -6.41 20.77 12.79
C ARG A 43 -7.53 21.04 13.78
N PRO A 44 -7.96 22.31 13.90
CA PRO A 44 -9.06 22.64 14.80
C PRO A 44 -10.37 21.99 14.34
N VAL A 45 -11.24 21.70 15.30
CA VAL A 45 -12.60 21.23 15.02
C VAL A 45 -13.38 22.35 14.32
N ARG A 46 -14.07 21.98 13.25
CA ARG A 46 -14.87 22.90 12.42
C ARG A 46 -16.32 22.45 12.28
N ALA A 47 -16.60 21.18 12.52
CA ALA A 47 -17.93 20.62 12.53
C ALA A 47 -18.02 19.48 13.55
N ASN A 48 -19.18 19.36 14.21
CA ASN A 48 -19.58 18.16 14.93
C ASN A 48 -20.74 17.51 14.16
N VAL A 49 -20.66 16.21 13.87
CA VAL A 49 -21.68 15.52 13.06
C VAL A 49 -23.08 15.55 13.67
N LEU A 50 -23.20 15.75 14.99
CA LEU A 50 -24.49 15.92 15.66
C LEU A 50 -25.23 17.17 15.17
N ASP A 51 -24.51 18.26 14.89
CA ASP A 51 -25.08 19.51 14.35
C ASP A 51 -25.61 19.33 12.92
N TYR A 52 -25.21 18.24 12.26
CA TYR A 52 -25.65 17.85 10.92
C TYR A 52 -26.74 16.76 10.95
N GLY A 53 -27.21 16.38 12.14
CA GLY A 53 -28.30 15.43 12.34
C GLY A 53 -27.88 13.96 12.49
N ALA A 54 -26.60 13.68 12.75
CA ALA A 54 -26.17 12.31 13.07
C ALA A 54 -26.70 11.87 14.45
N VAL A 55 -27.14 10.62 14.57
CA VAL A 55 -27.69 10.06 15.82
C VAL A 55 -26.74 8.96 16.34
N PRO A 56 -26.17 9.11 17.55
CA PRO A 56 -25.08 8.25 18.06
C PRO A 56 -25.55 6.94 18.73
N ASP A 57 -26.77 6.48 18.45
CA ASP A 57 -27.38 5.29 19.06
C ASP A 57 -27.58 4.11 18.08
N GLY A 58 -27.21 4.28 16.81
CA GLY A 58 -27.34 3.28 15.75
C GLY A 58 -28.76 3.15 15.16
N SER A 59 -29.70 3.99 15.57
CA SER A 59 -31.11 3.88 15.17
C SER A 59 -31.40 4.46 13.78
N ALA A 60 -30.61 5.45 13.34
CA ALA A 60 -30.78 6.15 12.06
C ALA A 60 -29.50 6.16 11.21
N ASP A 61 -29.66 6.19 9.88
CA ASP A 61 -28.54 6.33 8.94
C ASP A 61 -27.87 7.70 9.10
N CYS A 62 -26.61 7.67 9.52
CA CYS A 62 -25.77 8.82 9.76
C CYS A 62 -24.89 9.18 8.57
N ALA A 63 -24.80 8.34 7.53
CA ALA A 63 -23.93 8.61 6.39
C ALA A 63 -24.23 9.97 5.72
N PRO A 64 -25.50 10.37 5.48
CA PRO A 64 -25.80 11.70 4.94
C PRO A 64 -25.33 12.85 5.83
N ALA A 65 -25.50 12.73 7.15
CA ALA A 65 -25.09 13.78 8.11
C ALA A 65 -23.57 13.93 8.16
N ILE A 66 -22.85 12.80 8.23
CA ILE A 66 -21.38 12.77 8.26
C ILE A 66 -20.81 13.35 6.95
N ASN A 67 -21.33 12.93 5.79
CA ASN A 67 -20.87 13.43 4.50
C ASN A 67 -21.14 14.93 4.30
N ARG A 68 -22.27 15.46 4.79
CA ARG A 68 -22.53 16.91 4.79
C ARG A 68 -21.51 17.67 5.65
N ALA A 69 -21.17 17.15 6.83
CA ALA A 69 -20.16 17.76 7.69
C ALA A 69 -18.76 17.75 7.04
N ILE A 70 -18.38 16.64 6.38
CA ILE A 70 -17.13 16.53 5.61
C ILE A 70 -17.09 17.54 4.46
N ALA A 71 -18.16 17.62 3.66
CA ALA A 71 -18.25 18.56 2.55
C ALA A 71 -18.13 20.00 3.05
N ALA A 72 -18.90 20.39 4.08
CA ALA A 72 -18.87 21.74 4.63
C ALA A 72 -17.48 22.14 5.14
N VAL A 73 -16.78 21.24 5.85
CA VAL A 73 -15.40 21.49 6.31
C VAL A 73 -14.42 21.54 5.14
N GLY A 74 -14.58 20.67 4.15
CA GLY A 74 -13.75 20.62 2.95
C GLY A 74 -13.86 21.87 2.08
N GLU A 75 -15.09 22.33 1.84
CA GLU A 75 -15.39 23.57 1.10
C GLU A 75 -14.87 24.82 1.82
N ALA A 76 -14.83 24.78 3.16
CA ALA A 76 -14.23 25.82 3.99
C ALA A 76 -12.69 25.77 4.07
N GLY A 77 -12.02 24.91 3.29
CA GLY A 77 -10.56 24.82 3.21
C GLY A 77 -9.91 23.80 4.16
N GLY A 78 -10.71 22.96 4.81
CA GLY A 78 -10.27 21.87 5.67
C GLY A 78 -10.39 22.15 7.17
N GLY A 79 -10.15 21.11 7.97
CA GLY A 79 -10.41 21.12 9.40
C GLY A 79 -10.74 19.72 9.92
N THR A 80 -11.11 19.64 11.19
CA THR A 80 -11.55 18.39 11.79
C THR A 80 -13.08 18.33 11.87
N VAL A 81 -13.65 17.24 11.35
CA VAL A 81 -15.03 16.81 11.57
C VAL A 81 -15.03 15.86 12.76
N LEU A 82 -15.64 16.28 13.86
CA LEU A 82 -15.73 15.51 15.08
C LEU A 82 -16.92 14.54 15.02
N VAL A 83 -16.66 13.27 15.34
CA VAL A 83 -17.65 12.21 15.56
C VAL A 83 -17.61 11.84 17.05
N PRO A 84 -18.50 12.39 17.90
CA PRO A 84 -18.50 12.09 19.33
C PRO A 84 -18.64 10.59 19.66
N PRO A 85 -18.46 10.17 20.93
CA PRO A 85 -18.71 8.79 21.35
C PRO A 85 -20.11 8.31 20.93
N GLY A 86 -20.23 7.03 20.58
CA GLY A 86 -21.48 6.42 20.15
C GLY A 86 -21.34 5.48 18.97
N THR A 87 -22.47 4.89 18.58
CA THR A 87 -22.58 4.03 17.40
C THR A 87 -23.39 4.75 16.33
N TYR A 88 -22.80 4.95 15.16
CA TYR A 88 -23.41 5.65 14.04
C TYR A 88 -23.66 4.64 12.94
N ARG A 89 -24.92 4.30 12.69
CA ARG A 89 -25.28 3.43 11.58
C ARG A 89 -24.93 4.16 10.28
N ILE A 90 -24.27 3.48 9.36
CA ILE A 90 -24.00 4.01 8.01
C ILE A 90 -24.55 3.02 6.98
N ASP A 91 -25.46 3.49 6.15
CA ASP A 91 -26.09 2.69 5.09
C ASP A 91 -25.57 3.08 3.70
N ASP A 92 -24.56 3.96 3.65
CA ASP A 92 -23.86 4.48 2.47
C ASP A 92 -22.37 4.77 2.80
N ILE A 93 -21.58 5.07 1.78
CA ILE A 93 -20.14 5.35 1.87
C ILE A 93 -19.88 6.69 2.58
N ILE A 94 -18.91 6.71 3.50
CA ILE A 94 -18.33 7.94 4.06
C ILE A 94 -17.16 8.39 3.19
N HIS A 95 -17.33 9.51 2.49
CA HIS A 95 -16.37 9.96 1.47
C HIS A 95 -15.62 11.21 1.92
N ILE A 96 -14.28 11.11 1.96
CA ILE A 96 -13.38 12.23 2.25
C ILE A 96 -12.65 12.62 0.96
N GLY A 97 -13.28 13.52 0.20
CA GLY A 97 -12.79 13.96 -1.11
C GLY A 97 -12.11 15.33 -1.18
N HIS A 98 -11.93 15.97 -0.03
CA HIS A 98 -11.29 17.28 0.09
C HIS A 98 -9.91 17.17 0.74
N ASP A 99 -9.03 18.09 0.37
CA ASP A 99 -7.73 18.26 1.03
C ASP A 99 -7.95 18.71 2.48
N ASN A 100 -7.02 18.35 3.36
CA ASN A 100 -6.92 18.91 4.70
C ASN A 100 -8.11 18.62 5.63
N VAL A 101 -8.89 17.55 5.37
CA VAL A 101 -10.04 17.14 6.20
C VAL A 101 -9.69 15.94 7.07
N ILE A 102 -9.99 16.03 8.35
CA ILE A 102 -9.82 14.93 9.32
C ILE A 102 -11.19 14.49 9.81
N LEU A 103 -11.55 13.22 9.58
CA LEU A 103 -12.69 12.59 10.25
C LEU A 103 -12.19 11.96 11.56
N LYS A 104 -12.67 12.45 12.70
CA LYS A 104 -12.09 12.10 14.00
C LYS A 104 -13.13 11.67 15.01
N GLY A 105 -13.04 10.43 15.47
CA GLY A 105 -13.80 9.92 16.60
C GLY A 105 -13.18 10.27 17.96
N ALA A 106 -13.80 9.77 19.04
CA ALA A 106 -13.32 9.95 20.41
C ALA A 106 -12.27 8.90 20.82
N GLY A 107 -12.16 7.79 20.09
CA GLY A 107 -11.26 6.66 20.33
C GLY A 107 -11.79 5.42 19.62
N SER A 108 -10.93 4.49 19.20
CA SER A 108 -11.42 3.25 18.56
C SER A 108 -12.33 2.40 19.47
N GLY A 109 -12.24 2.55 20.80
CA GLY A 109 -13.18 1.96 21.76
C GLY A 109 -14.46 2.76 22.03
N GLU A 110 -14.55 4.00 21.58
CA GLU A 110 -15.59 4.97 21.98
C GLU A 110 -16.54 5.35 20.83
N THR A 111 -16.03 5.41 19.60
CA THR A 111 -16.78 5.82 18.40
C THR A 111 -16.80 4.67 17.39
N THR A 112 -17.98 4.22 16.99
CA THR A 112 -18.17 3.18 15.97
C THR A 112 -18.98 3.72 14.80
N LEU A 113 -18.44 3.62 13.59
CA LEU A 113 -19.20 3.64 12.34
C LEU A 113 -19.67 2.21 12.06
N PHE A 114 -20.96 1.95 12.13
CA PHE A 114 -21.55 0.63 11.95
C PHE A 114 -22.19 0.51 10.57
N ALA A 115 -21.48 -0.12 9.64
CA ALA A 115 -21.93 -0.31 8.28
C ALA A 115 -22.86 -1.50 8.14
N THR A 116 -24.07 -1.27 7.64
CA THR A 116 -25.12 -2.30 7.53
C THR A 116 -25.27 -2.84 6.11
N ARG A 117 -24.69 -2.15 5.12
CA ARG A 117 -24.76 -2.48 3.69
C ARG A 117 -23.36 -2.59 3.11
N SER A 118 -23.21 -3.48 2.15
CA SER A 118 -21.99 -3.68 1.37
C SER A 118 -21.87 -2.68 0.22
N LEU A 119 -20.67 -2.54 -0.34
CA LEU A 119 -20.47 -1.76 -1.57
C LEU A 119 -21.31 -2.29 -2.74
N GLU A 120 -21.53 -3.61 -2.84
CA GLU A 120 -22.42 -4.17 -3.86
C GLU A 120 -23.87 -3.69 -3.71
N GLU A 121 -24.38 -3.57 -2.48
CA GLU A 121 -25.72 -3.06 -2.21
C GLU A 121 -25.84 -1.54 -2.40
N ILE A 122 -24.77 -0.79 -2.14
CA ILE A 122 -24.73 0.67 -2.23
C ILE A 122 -24.52 1.14 -3.68
N VAL A 123 -23.53 0.55 -4.37
CA VAL A 123 -23.05 0.99 -5.68
C VAL A 123 -23.55 0.07 -6.79
N GLY A 124 -23.56 -1.24 -6.55
CA GLY A 124 -23.88 -2.28 -7.53
C GLY A 124 -22.75 -3.30 -7.69
N ILE A 125 -22.99 -4.27 -8.57
CA ILE A 125 -21.98 -5.27 -8.96
C ILE A 125 -20.75 -4.55 -9.51
N ASN A 126 -19.56 -4.97 -9.08
CA ASN A 126 -18.29 -4.55 -9.64
C ASN A 126 -17.51 -5.81 -10.05
N ARG A 127 -17.24 -6.02 -11.34
CA ARG A 127 -16.51 -7.19 -11.84
C ARG A 127 -15.05 -6.87 -12.12
N SER A 128 -14.25 -7.93 -12.17
CA SER A 128 -12.88 -7.86 -12.64
C SER A 128 -12.82 -7.28 -14.05
N ARG A 129 -12.06 -6.18 -14.23
CA ARG A 129 -11.74 -5.62 -15.55
C ARG A 129 -11.02 -6.59 -16.49
N TYR A 130 -10.51 -7.70 -15.95
CA TYR A 130 -9.82 -8.75 -16.71
C TYR A 130 -10.77 -9.83 -17.28
N GLY A 131 -12.08 -9.56 -17.31
CA GLY A 131 -13.06 -10.40 -18.03
C GLY A 131 -13.54 -11.63 -17.27
N SER A 132 -13.37 -11.69 -15.94
CA SER A 132 -13.89 -12.79 -15.11
C SER A 132 -15.08 -12.36 -14.24
N ASP A 133 -15.87 -13.33 -13.78
CA ASP A 133 -16.96 -13.13 -12.82
C ASP A 133 -16.48 -12.87 -11.39
N ASN A 134 -15.19 -12.63 -11.19
CA ASN A 134 -14.68 -12.26 -9.87
C ASN A 134 -15.22 -10.88 -9.47
N SER A 135 -15.64 -10.76 -8.21
CA SER A 135 -16.03 -9.48 -7.63
C SER A 135 -14.79 -8.62 -7.42
N ALA A 136 -14.74 -7.46 -8.07
CA ALA A 136 -13.68 -6.49 -7.84
C ALA A 136 -13.77 -5.86 -6.45
N TRP A 137 -14.88 -5.97 -5.74
CA TRP A 137 -14.97 -5.61 -4.32
C TRP A 137 -14.05 -6.44 -3.42
N SER A 138 -13.52 -7.56 -3.92
CA SER A 138 -12.49 -8.34 -3.23
C SER A 138 -11.16 -7.59 -3.09
N TRP A 139 -10.94 -6.50 -3.84
CA TRP A 139 -9.68 -5.74 -3.81
C TRP A 139 -9.82 -4.23 -4.05
N SER A 140 -11.04 -3.69 -4.11
CA SER A 140 -11.32 -2.28 -4.47
C SER A 140 -12.39 -1.66 -3.58
N GLY A 141 -12.34 -0.33 -3.46
CA GLY A 141 -13.32 0.46 -2.71
C GLY A 141 -13.35 0.18 -1.20
N ALA A 142 -13.95 1.09 -0.45
CA ALA A 142 -14.28 0.87 0.95
C ALA A 142 -15.44 1.73 1.44
N LEU A 143 -16.02 1.36 2.58
CA LEU A 143 -17.13 2.07 3.22
C LEU A 143 -16.68 3.41 3.82
N VAL A 144 -15.39 3.55 4.15
CA VAL A 144 -14.75 4.85 4.35
C VAL A 144 -13.72 5.06 3.23
N TRP A 145 -13.93 6.06 2.38
CA TRP A 145 -13.18 6.23 1.15
C TRP A 145 -12.50 7.61 1.10
N VAL A 146 -11.17 7.63 1.20
CA VAL A 146 -10.37 8.84 0.97
C VAL A 146 -9.96 8.85 -0.50
N CYS A 147 -10.64 9.69 -1.30
CA CYS A 147 -10.45 9.73 -2.77
C CYS A 147 -10.91 11.07 -3.33
N PRO A 148 -10.17 11.71 -4.26
CA PRO A 148 -10.58 12.98 -4.86
C PRO A 148 -12.01 12.96 -5.38
N ASN A 149 -12.75 14.06 -5.19
CA ASN A 149 -14.16 14.15 -5.58
C ASN A 149 -14.43 13.70 -7.03
N ASP A 150 -13.67 14.21 -7.98
CA ASP A 150 -13.87 13.88 -9.40
C ASP A 150 -13.50 12.43 -9.71
N ARG A 151 -12.46 11.92 -9.04
CA ARG A 151 -12.01 10.53 -9.18
C ARG A 151 -13.05 9.56 -8.62
N TYR A 152 -13.57 9.84 -7.42
CA TYR A 152 -14.60 9.04 -6.78
C TYR A 152 -15.86 8.97 -7.65
N ARG A 153 -16.36 10.12 -8.15
CA ARG A 153 -17.52 10.17 -9.06
C ARG A 153 -17.28 9.35 -10.33
N ALA A 154 -16.14 9.55 -10.99
CA ALA A 154 -15.82 8.83 -12.23
C ALA A 154 -15.77 7.30 -12.03
N LEU A 155 -15.25 6.83 -10.88
CA LEU A 155 -15.24 5.41 -10.54
C LEU A 155 -16.65 4.87 -10.30
N ILE A 156 -17.44 5.54 -9.46
CA ILE A 156 -18.81 5.13 -9.13
C ILE A 156 -19.70 5.10 -10.38
N ASP A 157 -19.61 6.12 -11.23
CA ASP A 157 -20.39 6.21 -12.47
C ASP A 157 -20.01 5.09 -13.45
N ALA A 158 -18.72 4.76 -13.55
CA ALA A 158 -18.26 3.65 -14.39
C ALA A 158 -18.71 2.28 -13.85
N ILE A 159 -18.68 2.06 -12.54
CA ILE A 159 -19.14 0.81 -11.91
C ILE A 159 -20.66 0.65 -12.10
N LYS A 160 -21.44 1.70 -11.85
CA LYS A 160 -22.90 1.69 -12.08
C LYS A 160 -23.26 1.45 -13.55
N ALA A 161 -22.43 1.96 -14.47
CA ALA A 161 -22.55 1.70 -15.90
C ALA A 161 -21.90 0.37 -16.36
N GLN A 162 -21.42 -0.46 -15.42
CA GLN A 162 -20.80 -1.77 -15.67
C GLN A 162 -19.58 -1.74 -16.60
N ARG A 163 -18.78 -0.66 -16.54
CA ARG A 163 -17.57 -0.48 -17.36
C ARG A 163 -16.27 -0.99 -16.72
N TRP A 164 -16.28 -1.33 -15.43
CA TRP A 164 -15.15 -1.91 -14.68
C TRP A 164 -13.85 -1.08 -14.79
N PRO A 165 -13.81 0.11 -14.17
CA PRO A 165 -12.78 1.12 -14.42
C PRO A 165 -11.37 0.70 -13.96
N PHE A 166 -10.35 1.28 -14.58
CA PHE A 166 -9.00 1.31 -14.01
C PHE A 166 -9.02 2.13 -12.71
N GLU A 167 -8.25 1.70 -11.71
CA GLU A 167 -8.28 2.27 -10.34
C GLU A 167 -7.12 3.21 -10.05
N GLY A 168 -6.20 3.40 -11.00
CA GLY A 168 -4.90 4.01 -10.75
C GLY A 168 -4.79 5.52 -10.96
N TRP A 169 -3.55 6.00 -11.06
CA TRP A 169 -3.13 7.41 -11.09
C TRP A 169 -3.53 8.23 -12.32
N THR A 170 -3.96 7.59 -13.40
CA THR A 170 -4.18 8.25 -14.68
C THR A 170 -5.65 8.50 -15.00
N GLY A 171 -6.60 7.75 -14.41
CA GLY A 171 -8.01 7.89 -14.73
C GLY A 171 -8.75 6.55 -14.73
N ASN A 172 -9.91 6.51 -15.38
CA ASN A 172 -10.64 5.26 -15.62
C ASN A 172 -10.00 4.44 -16.73
N GLU A 173 -9.27 5.11 -17.63
CA GLU A 173 -8.41 4.52 -18.64
C GLU A 173 -6.92 4.76 -18.32
N ALA A 174 -6.04 3.93 -18.88
CA ALA A 174 -4.61 3.97 -18.57
C ALA A 174 -3.89 5.21 -19.17
N ASP A 175 -4.49 5.90 -20.14
CA ASP A 175 -3.88 6.93 -20.98
C ASP A 175 -4.44 8.35 -20.78
N GLU A 176 -5.29 8.58 -19.77
CA GLU A 176 -5.89 9.89 -19.43
C GLU A 176 -4.88 10.94 -18.87
N SER A 177 -3.56 10.71 -19.00
CA SER A 177 -2.52 11.66 -18.59
C SER A 177 -1.87 12.38 -19.77
N SER A 178 -1.35 13.60 -19.52
CA SER A 178 -0.69 14.43 -20.53
C SER A 178 0.80 14.61 -20.22
N VAL A 179 1.65 14.59 -21.24
CA VAL A 179 3.10 14.77 -21.09
C VAL A 179 3.42 16.22 -20.74
N ILE A 180 4.17 16.43 -19.66
CA ILE A 180 4.71 17.73 -19.26
C ILE A 180 6.06 17.98 -19.93
N THR A 181 6.97 17.01 -19.84
CA THR A 181 8.28 17.02 -20.50
C THR A 181 8.87 15.61 -20.53
N THR A 182 9.76 15.35 -21.47
CA THR A 182 10.59 14.14 -21.50
C THR A 182 11.88 14.33 -20.70
N ILE A 183 12.45 13.21 -20.22
CA ILE A 183 13.80 13.14 -19.66
C ILE A 183 14.75 12.80 -20.82
N THR A 184 15.81 13.59 -21.00
CA THR A 184 16.68 13.55 -22.20
C THR A 184 18.04 12.92 -21.98
N GLU A 185 18.41 12.64 -20.73
CA GLU A 185 19.65 11.96 -20.37
C GLU A 185 19.35 10.78 -19.44
N PRO A 186 20.07 9.65 -19.54
CA PRO A 186 19.94 8.57 -18.58
C PRO A 186 20.19 9.04 -17.15
N ALA A 187 19.34 8.61 -16.22
CA ALA A 187 19.55 8.78 -14.78
C ALA A 187 19.50 7.41 -14.09
N ARG A 188 20.17 7.29 -12.94
CA ARG A 188 20.30 6.01 -12.21
C ARG A 188 19.38 5.97 -11.01
N GLN A 189 19.02 4.75 -10.59
CA GLN A 189 18.43 4.53 -9.28
C GLN A 189 19.27 5.24 -8.21
N GLY A 190 18.61 5.98 -7.32
CA GLY A 190 19.28 6.76 -6.28
C GLY A 190 19.55 8.23 -6.65
N ASP A 191 19.46 8.60 -7.93
CA ASP A 191 19.64 10.00 -8.35
C ASP A 191 18.45 10.87 -7.91
N PHE A 192 18.75 12.09 -7.48
CA PHE A 192 17.74 13.10 -7.12
C PHE A 192 17.47 14.10 -8.24
N THR A 193 18.19 14.03 -9.35
CA THR A 193 18.10 15.05 -10.42
C THR A 193 18.08 14.38 -11.77
N VAL A 194 17.19 14.85 -12.64
CA VAL A 194 17.08 14.44 -14.04
C VAL A 194 17.23 15.65 -14.96
N THR A 195 17.71 15.41 -16.17
CA THR A 195 17.75 16.42 -17.25
C THR A 195 16.50 16.28 -18.11
N VAL A 196 15.75 17.37 -18.28
CA VAL A 196 14.49 17.40 -19.05
C VAL A 196 14.61 18.23 -20.32
N ALA A 197 13.78 17.90 -21.32
CA ALA A 197 13.74 18.65 -22.58
C ALA A 197 13.33 20.12 -22.37
N ASN A 198 12.29 20.35 -21.57
CA ASN A 198 11.76 21.66 -21.22
C ASN A 198 11.28 21.68 -19.77
N SER A 199 11.69 22.69 -19.01
CA SER A 199 11.31 22.86 -17.60
C SER A 199 10.16 23.86 -17.38
N GLY A 200 9.62 24.49 -18.42
CA GLY A 200 8.54 25.49 -18.28
C GLY A 200 7.26 24.95 -17.64
N GLY A 201 7.03 23.64 -17.74
CA GLY A 201 5.96 22.93 -17.03
C GLY A 201 6.33 22.47 -15.62
N LEU A 202 7.51 22.77 -15.08
CA LEU A 202 7.96 22.30 -13.78
C LEU A 202 8.19 23.48 -12.83
N HIS A 203 7.86 23.30 -11.56
CA HIS A 203 8.16 24.25 -10.49
C HIS A 203 8.25 23.52 -9.15
N CYS A 204 8.98 24.09 -8.18
CA CYS A 204 9.05 23.53 -6.83
C CYS A 204 7.66 23.36 -6.23
N GLY A 205 7.38 22.21 -5.64
CA GLY A 205 6.06 21.85 -5.11
C GLY A 205 5.15 21.14 -6.11
N ARG A 206 5.45 21.19 -7.42
CA ARG A 206 4.61 20.51 -8.41
C ARG A 206 4.68 19.00 -8.22
N ARG A 207 3.52 18.37 -8.06
CA ARG A 207 3.37 16.91 -8.13
C ARG A 207 3.28 16.50 -9.60
N VAL A 208 4.09 15.51 -9.97
CA VAL A 208 4.15 14.94 -11.32
C VAL A 208 4.17 13.41 -11.21
N LEU A 209 3.87 12.74 -12.31
CA LEU A 209 4.01 11.29 -12.43
C LEU A 209 5.24 11.00 -13.29
N LEU A 210 6.23 10.32 -12.73
CA LEU A 210 7.29 9.72 -13.54
C LEU A 210 6.70 8.50 -14.24
N GLN A 211 6.76 8.49 -15.55
CA GLN A 211 6.34 7.36 -16.37
C GLN A 211 7.54 6.73 -17.06
N LEU A 212 7.70 5.42 -16.91
CA LEU A 212 8.65 4.58 -17.64
C LEU A 212 7.88 3.54 -18.45
N ASP A 213 8.06 3.55 -19.77
CA ASP A 213 7.49 2.55 -20.66
C ASP A 213 8.49 1.41 -20.82
N ASP A 214 8.04 0.18 -20.60
CA ASP A 214 8.89 -0.98 -20.84
C ASP A 214 9.20 -1.13 -22.34
N ASP A 215 10.37 -1.70 -22.65
CA ASP A 215 10.78 -1.94 -24.03
C ASP A 215 10.24 -3.29 -24.55
N ALA A 216 10.38 -3.54 -25.86
CA ALA A 216 9.94 -4.80 -26.48
C ALA A 216 10.67 -6.05 -25.93
N GLY A 217 11.84 -5.85 -25.30
CA GLY A 217 12.64 -6.88 -24.66
C GLY A 217 12.32 -7.07 -23.18
N TYR A 218 11.31 -6.38 -22.63
CA TYR A 218 10.94 -6.36 -21.22
C TYR A 218 12.06 -5.87 -20.29
N GLY A 219 12.94 -5.00 -20.79
CA GLY A 219 14.11 -4.52 -20.08
C GLY A 219 13.79 -3.84 -18.75
N LEU A 220 12.67 -3.10 -18.65
CA LEU A 220 12.25 -2.45 -17.41
C LEU A 220 11.80 -3.48 -16.37
N LEU A 221 11.01 -4.49 -16.78
CA LEU A 221 10.56 -5.55 -15.86
C LEU A 221 11.74 -6.40 -15.36
N LYS A 222 12.70 -6.71 -16.25
CA LYS A 222 13.95 -7.39 -15.87
C LYS A 222 14.75 -6.56 -14.86
N HIS A 223 14.83 -5.25 -15.06
CA HIS A 223 15.50 -4.34 -14.14
C HIS A 223 14.80 -4.24 -12.77
N MET A 224 13.46 -4.27 -12.74
CA MET A 224 12.69 -4.38 -11.49
C MET A 224 12.98 -5.70 -10.74
N CYS A 225 13.42 -6.74 -11.44
CA CYS A 225 13.92 -8.00 -10.88
C CYS A 225 15.43 -8.00 -10.62
N GLY A 226 16.08 -6.83 -10.66
CA GLY A 226 17.51 -6.69 -10.38
C GLY A 226 18.43 -7.11 -11.51
N ASP A 227 17.90 -7.40 -12.70
CA ASP A 227 18.69 -7.92 -13.82
C ASP A 227 19.38 -9.27 -13.49
N VAL A 228 18.76 -10.12 -12.65
CA VAL A 228 19.29 -11.48 -12.38
C VAL A 228 19.26 -12.34 -13.64
N PRO A 229 20.22 -13.29 -13.82
CA PRO A 229 20.33 -14.07 -15.05
C PRO A 229 19.05 -14.81 -15.48
N GLY A 230 18.29 -15.34 -14.52
CA GLY A 230 17.05 -16.08 -14.78
C GLY A 230 15.94 -15.27 -15.46
N THR A 231 15.98 -13.94 -15.40
CA THR A 231 14.99 -13.08 -16.05
C THR A 231 15.02 -13.17 -17.57
N ALA A 232 16.15 -13.58 -18.15
CA ALA A 232 16.29 -13.78 -19.60
C ALA A 232 15.49 -14.97 -20.12
N GLY A 233 15.35 -16.03 -19.30
CA GLY A 233 14.58 -17.22 -19.63
C GLY A 233 13.10 -17.17 -19.22
N TYR A 234 12.69 -16.13 -18.49
CA TYR A 234 11.30 -15.97 -18.06
C TYR A 234 10.39 -15.57 -19.22
N VAL A 235 9.25 -16.23 -19.36
CA VAL A 235 8.26 -15.92 -20.40
C VAL A 235 7.38 -14.76 -19.95
N TRP A 236 7.79 -13.54 -20.29
CA TRP A 236 7.08 -12.30 -19.94
C TRP A 236 5.80 -12.06 -20.74
N SER A 237 5.80 -12.47 -22.01
CA SER A 237 4.74 -12.14 -22.98
C SER A 237 3.36 -12.74 -22.68
N ASN A 238 3.27 -13.77 -21.82
CA ASN A 238 2.01 -14.41 -21.43
C ASN A 238 1.50 -13.95 -20.05
N LYS A 239 2.03 -12.83 -19.54
CA LYS A 239 1.67 -12.29 -18.23
C LYS A 239 0.71 -11.12 -18.36
N ASP A 240 -0.41 -11.33 -19.04
CA ASP A 240 -1.37 -10.26 -19.39
C ASP A 240 -1.76 -9.37 -18.21
N LYS A 241 -1.98 -9.96 -17.03
CA LYS A 241 -2.31 -9.19 -15.82
C LYS A 241 -1.13 -8.32 -15.37
N LEU A 242 0.11 -8.82 -15.38
CA LEU A 242 1.29 -7.97 -15.12
C LEU A 242 1.43 -6.87 -16.17
N LEU A 243 1.32 -7.23 -17.45
CA LEU A 243 1.53 -6.31 -18.56
C LEU A 243 0.47 -5.18 -18.58
N SER A 244 -0.72 -5.44 -18.02
CA SER A 244 -1.78 -4.43 -17.83
C SER A 244 -1.45 -3.36 -16.79
N TYR A 245 -0.48 -3.59 -15.90
CA TYR A 245 0.00 -2.57 -14.97
C TYR A 245 1.03 -1.65 -15.60
N ARG A 246 1.47 -1.90 -16.84
CA ARG A 246 2.38 -0.99 -17.56
C ARG A 246 1.58 0.22 -18.10
N PRO A 247 2.19 1.39 -18.19
CA PRO A 247 3.59 1.73 -17.85
C PRO A 247 3.86 1.74 -16.33
N PHE A 248 5.13 1.79 -15.92
CA PHE A 248 5.46 2.07 -14.51
C PHE A 248 5.21 3.55 -14.22
N LEU A 249 4.46 3.84 -13.17
CA LEU A 249 3.94 5.14 -12.78
C LEU A 249 4.35 5.44 -11.34
N TRP A 250 5.29 6.36 -11.16
CA TRP A 250 5.79 6.73 -9.84
C TRP A 250 5.53 8.20 -9.53
N PRO A 251 4.58 8.53 -8.63
CA PRO A 251 4.29 9.90 -8.24
C PRO A 251 5.47 10.50 -7.48
N VAL A 252 5.86 11.73 -7.82
CA VAL A 252 6.96 12.45 -7.16
C VAL A 252 6.76 13.97 -7.20
N GLN A 253 7.25 14.67 -6.18
CA GLN A 253 7.22 16.13 -6.14
C GLN A 253 8.53 16.70 -6.68
N ILE A 254 8.43 17.75 -7.49
CA ILE A 254 9.58 18.55 -7.90
C ILE A 254 10.04 19.40 -6.70
N ALA A 255 11.28 19.21 -6.27
CA ALA A 255 11.91 19.96 -5.19
C ALA A 255 12.65 21.22 -5.68
N GLY A 256 13.01 21.29 -6.96
CA GLY A 256 13.70 22.44 -7.54
C GLY A 256 13.93 22.31 -9.03
N VAL A 257 14.14 23.43 -9.70
CA VAL A 257 14.37 23.50 -11.15
C VAL A 257 15.47 24.52 -11.42
N TRP A 258 16.49 24.13 -12.20
CA TRP A 258 17.57 25.02 -12.65
C TRP A 258 17.91 24.75 -14.11
N GLY A 259 17.54 25.68 -14.99
CA GLY A 259 17.62 25.47 -16.44
C GLY A 259 16.83 24.21 -16.84
N LYS A 260 17.51 23.23 -17.43
CA LYS A 260 16.93 21.93 -17.81
C LYS A 260 17.03 20.83 -16.74
N ARG A 261 17.55 21.15 -15.55
CA ARG A 261 17.66 20.16 -14.45
C ARG A 261 16.47 20.28 -13.52
N ALA A 262 15.79 19.16 -13.28
CA ALA A 262 14.71 19.05 -12.30
C ALA A 262 15.18 18.17 -11.14
N ARG A 263 15.11 18.68 -9.91
CA ARG A 263 15.39 17.93 -8.68
C ARG A 263 14.09 17.39 -8.10
N LEU A 264 14.14 16.14 -7.68
CA LEU A 264 13.05 15.37 -7.08
C LEU A 264 13.11 15.45 -5.56
N SER A 265 11.96 15.33 -4.89
CA SER A 265 11.87 15.25 -3.43
C SER A 265 12.36 13.91 -2.86
N GLN A 266 12.44 12.89 -3.71
CA GLN A 266 12.88 11.53 -3.40
C GLN A 266 13.84 11.05 -4.49
N PRO A 267 14.77 10.14 -4.18
CA PRO A 267 15.64 9.56 -5.20
C PRO A 267 14.84 8.67 -6.15
N LEU A 268 15.30 8.53 -7.40
CA LEU A 268 14.70 7.62 -8.37
C LEU A 268 14.65 6.17 -7.84
N PRO A 269 13.50 5.48 -7.93
CA PRO A 269 13.35 4.11 -7.43
C PRO A 269 13.96 3.05 -8.38
N LEU A 270 14.20 3.42 -9.64
CA LEU A 270 14.75 2.61 -10.72
C LEU A 270 15.62 3.50 -11.62
N ASP A 271 16.43 2.89 -12.49
CA ASP A 271 17.06 3.64 -13.58
C ASP A 271 16.00 4.27 -14.51
N ALA A 272 16.32 5.43 -15.08
CA ALA A 272 15.57 6.07 -16.16
C ALA A 272 16.37 5.97 -17.46
N ARG A 273 16.41 4.77 -18.06
CA ARG A 273 17.12 4.53 -19.33
C ARG A 273 16.29 5.10 -20.49
N LEU A 274 16.93 5.75 -21.47
CA LEU A 274 16.20 6.41 -22.57
C LEU A 274 15.38 5.45 -23.43
N GLY A 275 15.78 4.18 -23.53
CA GLY A 275 15.00 3.13 -24.19
C GLY A 275 13.64 2.85 -23.54
N TRP A 276 13.42 3.31 -22.30
CA TRP A 276 12.16 3.21 -21.57
C TRP A 276 11.30 4.48 -21.63
N ASN A 277 11.60 5.36 -22.59
CA ASN A 277 10.84 6.59 -22.85
C ASN A 277 10.48 7.42 -21.58
N PRO A 278 11.47 7.74 -20.72
CA PRO A 278 11.21 8.36 -19.43
C PRO A 278 10.64 9.77 -19.57
N ARG A 279 9.53 10.05 -18.87
CA ARG A 279 8.83 11.34 -18.95
C ARG A 279 8.12 11.71 -17.65
N PHE A 280 7.87 13.01 -17.49
CA PHE A 280 6.91 13.49 -16.50
C PHE A 280 5.57 13.75 -17.16
N THR A 281 4.51 13.22 -16.57
CA THR A 281 3.12 13.46 -17.00
C THR A 281 2.30 14.10 -15.87
N THR A 282 1.11 14.56 -16.23
CA THR A 282 0.07 14.90 -15.25
C THR A 282 -0.45 13.62 -14.56
N LEU A 283 -1.13 13.79 -13.44
CA LEU A 283 -1.77 12.73 -12.68
C LEU A 283 -3.15 13.20 -12.23
N VAL A 284 -4.03 12.26 -11.88
CA VAL A 284 -5.24 12.54 -11.10
C VAL A 284 -4.83 13.38 -9.89
N ARG A 285 -5.45 14.56 -9.72
CA ARG A 285 -5.16 15.45 -8.59
C ARG A 285 -5.42 14.67 -7.29
N PRO A 286 -4.40 14.40 -6.46
CA PRO A 286 -4.60 13.61 -5.28
C PRO A 286 -5.31 14.40 -4.17
N VAL A 287 -6.02 13.70 -3.29
CA VAL A 287 -6.41 14.25 -1.97
C VAL A 287 -5.18 14.24 -1.08
N VAL A 288 -4.94 15.37 -0.41
CA VAL A 288 -3.76 15.52 0.45
C VAL A 288 -4.06 16.09 1.81
N GLY A 289 -3.25 15.71 2.81
CA GLY A 289 -3.36 16.27 4.16
C GLY A 289 -4.63 15.88 4.91
N SER A 290 -5.30 14.82 4.48
CA SER A 290 -6.55 14.31 5.05
C SER A 290 -6.34 13.01 5.82
N GLY A 291 -7.22 12.70 6.77
CA GLY A 291 -7.06 11.49 7.56
C GLY A 291 -8.29 11.03 8.33
N VAL A 292 -8.18 9.82 8.86
CA VAL A 292 -9.20 9.17 9.70
C VAL A 292 -8.58 8.82 11.04
N GLU A 293 -9.18 9.29 12.13
CA GLU A 293 -8.60 9.12 13.47
C GLU A 293 -9.63 8.56 14.46
N LYS A 294 -9.16 7.71 15.37
CA LYS A 294 -9.82 7.41 16.65
C LYS A 294 -11.24 6.88 16.53
N LEU A 295 -11.45 5.87 15.69
CA LEU A 295 -12.77 5.25 15.52
C LEU A 295 -12.67 3.79 15.10
N THR A 296 -13.76 3.06 15.30
CA THR A 296 -13.97 1.73 14.73
C THR A 296 -14.86 1.81 13.50
N ILE A 297 -14.49 1.12 12.42
CA ILE A 297 -15.35 0.82 11.28
C ILE A 297 -15.76 -0.64 11.45
N ARG A 298 -17.02 -0.88 11.82
CA ARG A 298 -17.56 -2.23 12.03
C ARG A 298 -18.59 -2.52 10.97
N MET A 299 -18.49 -3.66 10.33
CA MET A 299 -19.49 -4.13 9.38
C MET A 299 -20.48 -5.04 10.10
N VAL A 300 -21.71 -5.11 9.58
CA VAL A 300 -22.62 -6.19 9.93
C VAL A 300 -21.90 -7.51 9.67
N LYS A 301 -21.92 -8.40 10.66
CA LYS A 301 -21.24 -9.68 10.55
C LYS A 301 -21.99 -10.55 9.54
N THR A 302 -21.30 -10.95 8.48
CA THR A 302 -21.81 -11.86 7.45
C THR A 302 -21.01 -13.16 7.42
N VAL A 303 -21.51 -14.19 6.73
CA VAL A 303 -20.68 -15.35 6.42
C VAL A 303 -19.71 -14.96 5.32
N ARG A 304 -18.43 -15.28 5.52
CA ARG A 304 -17.41 -14.98 4.53
C ARG A 304 -17.70 -15.72 3.21
N PRO A 305 -17.73 -15.01 2.07
CA PRO A 305 -17.99 -15.65 0.78
C PRO A 305 -16.81 -16.50 0.30
N ARG A 306 -17.05 -17.25 -0.78
CA ARG A 306 -15.98 -17.96 -1.51
C ARG A 306 -14.96 -16.97 -2.07
N HIS A 307 -13.74 -17.44 -2.32
CA HIS A 307 -12.65 -16.60 -2.81
C HIS A 307 -13.06 -15.80 -4.04
N LEU A 308 -12.79 -14.49 -4.02
CA LEU A 308 -13.10 -13.50 -5.06
C LEU A 308 -14.60 -13.25 -5.32
N GLN A 309 -15.46 -13.57 -4.34
CA GLN A 309 -16.91 -13.33 -4.39
C GLN A 309 -17.35 -12.38 -3.27
N ASP A 310 -16.43 -11.54 -2.78
CA ASP A 310 -16.69 -10.56 -1.73
C ASP A 310 -17.73 -9.52 -2.15
N LYS A 311 -18.57 -9.09 -1.20
CA LYS A 311 -19.63 -8.11 -1.44
C LYS A 311 -19.15 -6.67 -1.24
N GLY A 312 -17.97 -6.52 -0.64
CA GLY A 312 -17.36 -5.22 -0.40
C GLY A 312 -17.73 -4.66 0.96
N TYR A 313 -17.77 -5.51 1.98
CA TYR A 313 -17.68 -5.06 3.38
C TYR A 313 -16.24 -4.63 3.69
N ASN A 314 -15.77 -3.59 2.98
CA ASN A 314 -14.40 -3.12 3.03
C ASN A 314 -14.29 -1.91 3.97
N GLY A 315 -13.27 -1.87 4.83
CA GLY A 315 -13.10 -0.87 5.88
C GLY A 315 -12.72 0.51 5.36
N LEU A 316 -11.42 0.78 5.28
CA LEU A 316 -10.87 2.09 4.88
C LEU A 316 -9.96 1.94 3.65
N VAL A 317 -10.21 2.76 2.62
CA VAL A 317 -9.33 2.87 1.45
C VAL A 317 -8.78 4.28 1.27
N PHE A 318 -7.49 4.35 0.92
CA PHE A 318 -6.84 5.53 0.35
C PHE A 318 -6.65 5.29 -1.14
N GLN A 319 -7.38 6.03 -1.98
CA GLN A 319 -7.30 5.90 -3.44
C GLN A 319 -6.98 7.23 -4.12
N CYS A 320 -5.94 7.25 -4.95
CA CYS A 320 -5.40 8.50 -5.50
C CYS A 320 -5.16 9.54 -4.39
N ALA A 321 -4.61 9.09 -3.27
CA ALA A 321 -4.35 9.90 -2.09
C ALA A 321 -2.84 10.04 -1.87
N TRP A 322 -2.41 11.22 -1.42
CA TRP A 322 -1.00 11.51 -1.19
C TRP A 322 -0.81 12.31 0.09
N ASP A 323 0.07 11.86 0.99
CA ASP A 323 0.31 12.53 2.28
C ASP A 323 -0.99 12.56 3.11
N CYS A 324 -1.62 11.40 3.26
CA CYS A 324 -2.79 11.20 4.11
C CYS A 324 -2.49 10.13 5.18
N TRP A 325 -3.38 9.94 6.14
CA TRP A 325 -3.13 8.99 7.23
C TRP A 325 -4.38 8.39 7.87
N ALA A 326 -4.17 7.30 8.60
CA ALA A 326 -5.08 6.85 9.64
C ALA A 326 -4.35 6.68 10.98
N ARG A 327 -5.02 6.92 12.11
CA ARG A 327 -4.45 6.70 13.45
C ARG A 327 -5.49 6.19 14.42
N ASP A 328 -5.19 5.13 15.16
CA ASP A 328 -6.13 4.51 16.12
C ASP A 328 -7.46 4.18 15.42
N VAL A 329 -7.37 3.45 14.31
CA VAL A 329 -8.53 3.00 13.54
C VAL A 329 -8.60 1.48 13.62
N SER A 330 -9.74 0.96 14.05
CA SER A 330 -10.01 -0.48 14.06
C SER A 330 -11.03 -0.83 12.99
N VAL A 331 -10.80 -1.91 12.26
CA VAL A 331 -11.75 -2.47 11.28
C VAL A 331 -12.19 -3.85 11.75
N VAL A 332 -13.50 -4.06 11.83
CA VAL A 332 -14.11 -5.27 12.41
C VAL A 332 -15.11 -5.90 11.44
N ASP A 333 -15.00 -7.22 11.27
CA ASP A 333 -15.88 -8.06 10.46
C ASP A 333 -15.88 -7.73 8.94
N SER A 334 -14.74 -7.29 8.41
CA SER A 334 -14.55 -6.94 6.99
C SER A 334 -14.35 -8.12 6.04
N ASP A 335 -14.66 -7.86 4.76
CA ASP A 335 -14.06 -8.55 3.62
C ASP A 335 -12.62 -8.07 3.42
N ASN A 336 -12.38 -6.76 3.40
CA ASN A 336 -11.03 -6.16 3.40
C ASN A 336 -10.87 -5.10 4.50
N GLY A 337 -9.73 -5.13 5.20
CA GLY A 337 -9.45 -4.19 6.30
C GLY A 337 -9.07 -2.79 5.80
N PHE A 338 -7.80 -2.63 5.41
CA PHE A 338 -7.24 -1.36 4.91
C PHE A 338 -6.67 -1.52 3.50
N LEU A 339 -6.99 -0.58 2.60
CA LEU A 339 -6.51 -0.61 1.23
C LEU A 339 -5.75 0.67 0.84
N PHE A 340 -4.69 0.48 0.06
CA PHE A 340 -3.93 1.52 -0.63
C PHE A 340 -4.03 1.23 -2.13
N VAL A 341 -4.62 2.14 -2.89
CA VAL A 341 -4.90 1.94 -4.32
C VAL A 341 -4.42 3.17 -5.08
N SER A 342 -3.29 3.07 -5.77
CA SER A 342 -2.57 4.27 -6.23
C SER A 342 -2.48 5.30 -5.11
N ALA A 343 -1.80 4.91 -4.02
CA ALA A 343 -1.59 5.77 -2.87
C ALA A 343 -0.10 6.03 -2.65
N LYS A 344 0.23 7.25 -2.23
CA LYS A 344 1.62 7.71 -2.06
C LYS A 344 1.81 8.31 -0.67
N ASN A 345 2.86 7.90 0.05
CA ASN A 345 3.18 8.49 1.35
C ASN A 345 1.99 8.48 2.34
N ILE A 346 1.23 7.40 2.39
CA ILE A 346 0.19 7.21 3.40
C ILE A 346 0.82 6.62 4.66
N THR A 347 0.34 7.03 5.84
CA THR A 347 0.68 6.33 7.09
C THR A 347 -0.51 5.83 7.87
N LEU A 348 -0.47 4.56 8.28
CA LEU A 348 -1.38 3.98 9.25
C LEU A 348 -0.63 3.76 10.57
N TRP A 349 -1.11 4.39 11.64
CA TRP A 349 -0.60 4.20 13.01
C TRP A 349 -1.62 3.49 13.87
N ASP A 350 -1.16 2.50 14.65
CA ASP A 350 -1.96 1.85 15.68
C ASP A 350 -3.28 1.28 15.14
N THR A 351 -3.23 0.67 13.95
CA THR A 351 -4.42 0.14 13.27
C THR A 351 -4.64 -1.33 13.57
N LYS A 352 -5.91 -1.73 13.62
CA LYS A 352 -6.32 -3.09 14.01
C LYS A 352 -7.33 -3.67 13.05
N VAL A 353 -7.20 -4.97 12.80
CA VAL A 353 -8.15 -5.74 12.00
C VAL A 353 -8.55 -6.99 12.78
N THR A 354 -9.85 -7.18 13.06
CA THR A 354 -10.37 -8.31 13.85
C THR A 354 -11.73 -8.82 13.33
N GLY A 355 -12.24 -9.89 13.94
CA GLY A 355 -13.58 -10.43 13.67
C GLY A 355 -13.58 -11.72 12.84
N ARG A 356 -14.64 -11.92 12.04
CA ARG A 356 -15.02 -13.17 11.35
C ARG A 356 -14.04 -13.79 10.34
N GLY A 357 -12.86 -13.25 10.14
CA GLY A 357 -11.95 -13.63 9.05
C GLY A 357 -12.23 -12.90 7.74
N GLN A 358 -11.16 -12.65 6.98
CA GLN A 358 -11.14 -11.61 5.93
C GLN A 358 -10.41 -12.08 4.67
N HIS A 359 -10.65 -11.42 3.53
CA HIS A 359 -9.89 -11.59 2.31
C HIS A 359 -8.47 -11.02 2.48
N HIS A 360 -8.34 -9.69 2.58
CA HIS A 360 -7.09 -9.00 2.92
C HIS A 360 -7.23 -8.18 4.20
N SER A 361 -6.30 -8.33 5.14
CA SER A 361 -6.25 -7.44 6.30
C SER A 361 -5.71 -6.07 5.89
N TYR A 362 -4.67 -6.08 5.05
CA TYR A 362 -4.10 -4.89 4.41
C TYR A 362 -3.81 -5.22 2.94
N ALA A 363 -4.02 -4.26 2.03
CA ALA A 363 -3.69 -4.44 0.61
C ALA A 363 -3.08 -3.18 -0.01
N CYS A 364 -1.88 -3.30 -0.57
CA CYS A 364 -1.24 -2.29 -1.41
C CYS A 364 -1.31 -2.69 -2.88
N ARG A 365 -1.98 -1.88 -3.71
CA ARG A 365 -2.28 -2.21 -5.10
C ARG A 365 -2.09 -1.03 -6.03
N GLU A 366 -2.11 -1.33 -7.34
CA GLU A 366 -2.18 -0.33 -8.42
C GLU A 366 -1.11 0.75 -8.26
N GLN A 367 0.16 0.33 -8.21
CA GLN A 367 1.31 1.23 -8.13
C GLN A 367 1.21 2.18 -6.92
N SER A 368 1.04 1.58 -5.74
CA SER A 368 1.06 2.29 -4.46
C SER A 368 2.48 2.33 -3.92
N HIS A 369 2.95 3.52 -3.55
CA HIS A 369 4.35 3.77 -3.28
C HIS A 369 4.62 4.44 -1.94
N ASP A 370 5.72 4.06 -1.32
CA ASP A 370 6.28 4.74 -0.14
C ASP A 370 5.27 4.89 1.01
N ASN A 371 4.37 3.91 1.19
CA ASN A 371 3.41 3.89 2.29
C ASN A 371 4.01 3.24 3.54
N LEU A 372 3.48 3.60 4.71
CA LEU A 372 3.95 3.11 6.00
C LEU A 372 2.77 2.59 6.83
N VAL A 373 2.86 1.34 7.28
CA VAL A 373 2.02 0.78 8.34
C VAL A 373 2.89 0.55 9.55
N ASP A 374 2.55 1.15 10.68
CA ASP A 374 3.45 1.25 11.83
C ASP A 374 2.70 1.07 13.14
N GLY A 375 2.97 -0.03 13.84
CA GLY A 375 2.18 -0.46 14.99
C GLY A 375 0.83 -0.98 14.52
N PHE A 376 0.76 -2.25 14.10
CA PHE A 376 -0.49 -2.83 13.62
C PHE A 376 -0.79 -4.19 14.24
N PHE A 377 -2.08 -4.49 14.34
CA PHE A 377 -2.57 -5.77 14.86
C PHE A 377 -3.52 -6.44 13.88
N ILE A 378 -3.29 -7.73 13.62
CA ILE A 378 -4.25 -8.62 12.97
C ILE A 378 -4.62 -9.69 13.98
N GLY A 379 -5.87 -9.67 14.43
CA GLY A 379 -6.36 -10.62 15.43
C GLY A 379 -6.70 -11.97 14.83
N ARG A 380 -6.66 -13.01 15.66
CA ARG A 380 -7.19 -14.33 15.32
C ARG A 380 -8.63 -14.21 14.85
N PHE A 381 -8.99 -14.99 13.84
CA PHE A 381 -10.35 -15.03 13.33
C PHE A 381 -11.30 -15.64 14.35
N THR A 382 -12.46 -15.00 14.52
CA THR A 382 -13.50 -15.47 15.45
C THR A 382 -14.39 -16.55 14.86
N GLU A 383 -14.30 -16.76 13.54
CA GLU A 383 -15.04 -17.77 12.81
C GLU A 383 -14.06 -18.65 12.02
N PRO A 384 -14.37 -19.94 11.80
CA PRO A 384 -13.55 -20.78 10.94
C PRO A 384 -13.54 -20.25 9.50
N PRO A 385 -12.43 -20.39 8.76
CA PRO A 385 -12.40 -20.01 7.35
C PRO A 385 -13.44 -20.81 6.56
N THR A 386 -14.26 -20.12 5.75
CA THR A 386 -15.11 -20.79 4.76
C THR A 386 -14.23 -21.62 3.82
N PRO A 387 -14.51 -22.92 3.58
CA PRO A 387 -13.72 -23.73 2.67
C PRO A 387 -13.53 -23.05 1.31
N GLY A 388 -12.27 -22.95 0.85
CA GLY A 388 -11.95 -22.28 -0.41
C GLY A 388 -12.08 -20.75 -0.41
N SER A 389 -12.18 -20.09 0.75
CA SER A 389 -12.15 -18.61 0.83
C SER A 389 -10.73 -18.03 0.73
N GLY A 390 -9.68 -18.81 1.02
CA GLY A 390 -8.27 -18.35 1.13
C GLY A 390 -8.09 -17.30 2.23
N HIS A 391 -6.90 -16.96 2.71
CA HIS A 391 -6.72 -15.72 3.48
C HIS A 391 -5.30 -15.22 3.30
N HIS A 392 -5.15 -13.94 3.00
CA HIS A 392 -3.90 -13.38 2.52
C HIS A 392 -3.06 -12.71 3.62
N GLY A 393 -3.64 -11.84 4.46
CA GLY A 393 -2.88 -11.08 5.47
C GLY A 393 -2.45 -9.71 4.96
N ILE A 394 -1.14 -9.41 4.94
CA ILE A 394 -0.59 -8.12 4.48
C ILE A 394 -0.14 -8.16 3.01
N ASN A 395 -1.05 -7.81 2.10
CA ASN A 395 -0.87 -7.84 0.65
C ASN A 395 -0.08 -6.64 0.10
N VAL A 396 0.81 -6.91 -0.86
CA VAL A 396 1.40 -5.93 -1.77
C VAL A 396 1.49 -6.50 -3.19
N GLU A 397 1.01 -5.76 -4.19
CA GLU A 397 1.00 -6.19 -5.60
C GLU A 397 1.00 -5.03 -6.60
N GLY A 398 0.94 -5.35 -7.90
CA GLY A 398 0.69 -4.39 -8.97
C GLY A 398 1.75 -3.30 -9.07
N LEU A 399 3.02 -3.71 -9.19
CA LEU A 399 4.21 -2.85 -9.24
C LEU A 399 4.39 -1.90 -8.04
N SER A 400 3.65 -2.11 -6.95
CA SER A 400 3.77 -1.31 -5.72
C SER A 400 5.15 -1.49 -5.09
N SER A 401 5.75 -0.38 -4.65
CA SER A 401 7.15 -0.37 -4.17
C SER A 401 7.45 0.66 -3.09
N GLY A 402 8.50 0.42 -2.30
CA GLY A 402 8.89 1.32 -1.21
C GLY A 402 7.97 1.27 0.02
N ASN A 403 6.99 0.35 0.05
CA ASN A 403 6.05 0.26 1.16
C ASN A 403 6.66 -0.48 2.36
N VAL A 404 6.26 -0.06 3.56
CA VAL A 404 6.82 -0.52 4.82
C VAL A 404 5.73 -1.02 5.75
N TRP A 405 5.90 -2.23 6.28
CA TRP A 405 5.17 -2.73 7.44
C TRP A 405 6.12 -2.83 8.61
N SER A 406 5.76 -2.20 9.72
CA SER A 406 6.62 -2.05 10.88
C SER A 406 5.89 -2.32 12.18
N ARG A 407 6.55 -3.00 13.12
CA ARG A 407 6.04 -3.22 14.49
C ARG A 407 4.67 -3.89 14.50
N GLY A 408 4.58 -5.00 13.78
CA GLY A 408 3.35 -5.75 13.57
C GLY A 408 3.20 -6.92 14.54
N LEU A 409 1.98 -7.15 15.01
CA LEU A 409 1.57 -8.40 15.63
C LEU A 409 0.45 -9.03 14.79
N MET A 410 0.73 -10.20 14.23
CA MET A 410 -0.21 -10.93 13.38
C MET A 410 -0.53 -12.28 14.04
N GLU A 411 -1.74 -12.43 14.54
CA GLU A 411 -2.26 -13.70 15.07
C GLU A 411 -2.99 -14.53 14.01
N ALA A 412 -3.04 -14.02 12.78
CA ALA A 412 -3.52 -14.70 11.58
C ALA A 412 -2.93 -14.01 10.33
N GLY A 413 -2.91 -14.73 9.21
CA GLY A 413 -2.48 -14.25 7.90
C GLY A 413 -1.09 -14.69 7.49
N THR A 414 -0.61 -14.09 6.39
CA THR A 414 0.75 -14.26 5.92
C THR A 414 1.30 -12.95 5.35
N PHE A 415 2.56 -12.98 4.94
CA PHE A 415 3.19 -11.94 4.14
C PHE A 415 2.78 -12.10 2.68
N ASP A 416 1.56 -11.67 2.34
CA ASP A 416 1.05 -11.79 0.98
C ASP A 416 1.80 -10.83 0.04
N THR A 417 2.48 -11.40 -0.95
CA THR A 417 3.13 -10.63 -2.02
C THR A 417 2.37 -10.80 -3.36
N HIS A 418 1.30 -11.61 -3.37
CA HIS A 418 0.25 -11.80 -4.38
C HIS A 418 0.62 -11.93 -5.87
N ARG A 419 1.87 -11.77 -6.30
CA ARG A 419 2.30 -11.51 -7.70
C ARG A 419 1.95 -10.10 -8.17
N GLY A 420 2.19 -9.81 -9.45
CA GLY A 420 2.12 -8.45 -10.00
C GLY A 420 3.44 -7.67 -9.84
N LEU A 421 4.55 -8.38 -9.62
CA LEU A 421 5.91 -7.83 -9.50
C LEU A 421 6.04 -6.61 -8.55
N PRO A 422 5.57 -6.70 -7.29
CA PRO A 422 5.96 -5.72 -6.29
C PRO A 422 7.46 -5.83 -5.98
N PHE A 423 8.12 -4.71 -5.72
CA PHE A 423 9.57 -4.66 -5.51
C PHE A 423 9.94 -3.62 -4.45
N ALA A 424 11.13 -3.70 -3.88
CA ALA A 424 11.64 -2.70 -2.93
C ALA A 424 10.74 -2.46 -1.69
N ASN A 425 9.96 -3.45 -1.25
CA ASN A 425 9.11 -3.35 -0.06
C ASN A 425 9.78 -3.98 1.17
N VAL A 426 9.42 -3.49 2.37
CA VAL A 426 10.08 -3.88 3.62
C VAL A 426 9.07 -4.28 4.69
N ARG A 427 9.37 -5.37 5.39
CA ARG A 427 8.66 -5.83 6.58
C ARG A 427 9.68 -5.90 7.71
N THR A 428 9.46 -5.17 8.81
CA THR A 428 10.45 -5.04 9.89
C THR A 428 9.85 -5.06 11.29
N GLU A 429 10.45 -5.85 12.19
CA GLU A 429 10.02 -5.99 13.59
C GLU A 429 8.57 -6.51 13.67
N ILE A 430 8.33 -7.70 13.12
CA ILE A 430 6.99 -8.29 13.07
C ILE A 430 7.00 -9.68 13.71
N THR A 431 6.00 -9.94 14.55
CA THR A 431 5.69 -11.28 15.05
C THR A 431 4.44 -11.80 14.34
N ILE A 432 4.52 -13.01 13.79
CA ILE A 432 3.48 -13.59 12.94
C ILE A 432 3.18 -15.06 13.27
N LEU A 433 1.90 -15.38 13.43
CA LEU A 433 1.33 -16.70 13.20
C LEU A 433 1.05 -16.83 11.70
N ASN A 434 1.92 -17.57 11.00
CA ASN A 434 1.87 -17.66 9.54
C ASN A 434 0.92 -18.79 9.10
N ASP A 435 -0.37 -18.49 8.98
CA ASP A 435 -1.42 -19.46 8.63
C ASP A 435 -2.14 -19.13 7.30
N GLY A 436 -1.84 -17.98 6.71
CA GLY A 436 -2.39 -17.55 5.42
C GLY A 436 -1.67 -18.14 4.20
N SER A 437 -2.02 -17.62 3.02
CA SER A 437 -1.46 -17.97 1.73
C SER A 437 -1.31 -16.71 0.87
N HIS A 438 -0.20 -16.57 0.13
CA HIS A 438 -0.13 -15.52 -0.87
C HIS A 438 -1.14 -15.80 -2.01
N GLY A 439 -1.70 -14.77 -2.61
CA GLY A 439 -2.59 -14.92 -3.76
C GLY A 439 -1.85 -14.85 -5.10
N GLY A 440 -2.58 -14.45 -6.15
CA GLY A 440 -2.02 -14.26 -7.49
C GLY A 440 -2.29 -15.37 -8.48
N SER A 441 -2.91 -15.00 -9.60
CA SER A 441 -2.96 -15.87 -10.78
C SER A 441 -1.56 -16.01 -11.40
N ALA A 442 -1.26 -17.16 -12.03
CA ALA A 442 0.03 -17.40 -12.68
C ALA A 442 0.33 -16.41 -13.83
N ASN A 443 -0.70 -15.80 -14.42
CA ASN A 443 -0.55 -14.74 -15.44
C ASN A 443 -0.26 -13.34 -14.84
N ALA A 444 -0.21 -13.19 -13.51
CA ALA A 444 0.12 -11.94 -12.83
C ALA A 444 1.65 -11.69 -12.73
N GLY A 445 2.47 -12.53 -13.36
CA GLY A 445 3.92 -12.36 -13.37
C GLY A 445 4.61 -12.87 -12.10
N PRO A 446 5.88 -12.50 -11.88
CA PRO A 446 6.66 -12.97 -10.74
C PRO A 446 6.06 -12.56 -9.40
N LEU A 447 6.30 -13.39 -8.38
CA LEU A 447 5.91 -13.14 -6.99
C LEU A 447 6.70 -11.98 -6.40
N TYR A 448 8.00 -11.90 -6.69
CA TYR A 448 8.89 -10.87 -6.16
C TYR A 448 9.66 -10.17 -7.28
N GLY A 449 9.71 -8.84 -7.22
CA GLY A 449 10.81 -8.08 -7.78
C GLY A 449 11.97 -7.97 -6.80
N ALA A 450 13.01 -7.25 -7.19
CA ALA A 450 14.23 -7.09 -6.41
C ALA A 450 14.01 -6.25 -5.15
N ARG A 451 14.97 -6.36 -4.22
CA ARG A 451 15.10 -5.52 -3.02
C ARG A 451 13.95 -5.65 -2.05
N PHE A 452 13.32 -6.81 -1.99
CA PHE A 452 12.42 -7.10 -0.89
C PHE A 452 13.23 -7.33 0.38
N THR A 453 12.79 -6.80 1.53
CA THR A 453 13.54 -6.99 2.78
C THR A 453 12.65 -7.40 3.94
N HIS A 454 12.98 -8.53 4.56
CA HIS A 454 12.43 -8.97 5.84
C HIS A 454 13.47 -8.80 6.94
N TRP A 455 13.11 -8.10 8.02
CA TRP A 455 14.07 -7.67 9.04
C TRP A 455 13.54 -7.85 10.46
N ASN A 456 14.17 -8.70 11.28
CA ASN A 456 13.71 -9.06 12.63
C ASN A 456 12.26 -9.57 12.62
N ILE A 457 12.06 -10.74 12.02
CA ILE A 457 10.78 -11.41 11.90
C ILE A 457 10.73 -12.64 12.81
N THR A 458 9.73 -12.71 13.67
CA THR A 458 9.45 -13.86 14.52
C THR A 458 8.24 -14.61 13.98
N VAL A 459 8.42 -15.86 13.56
CA VAL A 459 7.36 -16.74 13.06
C VAL A 459 6.99 -17.74 14.16
N VAL A 460 5.86 -17.53 14.83
CA VAL A 460 5.54 -18.27 16.07
C VAL A 460 5.19 -19.73 15.83
N ASN A 461 4.68 -20.08 14.64
CA ASN A 461 4.38 -21.46 14.25
C ASN A 461 5.48 -22.12 13.42
N GLY A 462 6.59 -21.41 13.16
CA GLY A 462 7.72 -21.94 12.40
C GLY A 462 7.47 -22.16 10.90
N ARG A 463 6.42 -21.62 10.28
CA ARG A 463 6.18 -21.82 8.83
C ARG A 463 7.02 -20.92 7.94
N ALA A 464 7.79 -21.50 7.02
CA ALA A 464 8.72 -20.76 6.14
C ALA A 464 8.07 -19.97 5.00
N GLY A 465 6.99 -20.49 4.38
CA GLY A 465 6.37 -19.90 3.19
C GLY A 465 6.03 -18.42 3.35
N CYS A 466 6.26 -17.62 2.31
CA CYS A 466 6.09 -16.17 2.24
C CYS A 466 6.99 -15.33 3.16
N VAL A 467 7.68 -15.95 4.13
CA VAL A 467 8.53 -15.24 5.11
C VAL A 467 10.02 -15.45 4.83
N LYS A 468 10.46 -16.69 4.56
CA LYS A 468 11.85 -16.98 4.19
C LYS A 468 12.03 -16.78 2.69
N ILE A 469 12.58 -15.63 2.28
CA ILE A 469 12.56 -15.20 0.86
C ILE A 469 13.90 -15.34 0.12
N ASP A 470 14.96 -15.78 0.79
CA ASP A 470 16.34 -15.81 0.26
C ASP A 470 16.55 -16.77 -0.92
N HIS A 471 15.63 -17.71 -1.16
CA HIS A 471 15.67 -18.61 -2.32
C HIS A 471 14.56 -18.35 -3.36
N VAL A 472 13.75 -17.30 -3.19
CA VAL A 472 12.60 -17.02 -4.06
C VAL A 472 12.57 -15.60 -4.61
N ALA A 473 13.06 -14.62 -3.85
CA ALA A 473 13.12 -13.23 -4.28
C ALA A 473 14.50 -12.92 -4.88
N PRO A 474 14.60 -12.21 -6.02
CA PRO A 474 15.89 -11.74 -6.54
C PRO A 474 16.42 -10.55 -5.73
N ASP A 475 17.75 -10.39 -5.63
CA ASP A 475 18.46 -9.29 -4.96
C ASP A 475 17.75 -8.78 -3.70
N SER A 476 17.47 -9.67 -2.77
CA SER A 476 16.64 -9.39 -1.59
C SER A 476 17.38 -9.78 -0.31
N ALA A 477 16.85 -9.35 0.83
CA ALA A 477 17.47 -9.58 2.12
C ALA A 477 16.48 -10.14 3.14
N THR A 478 16.91 -11.17 3.88
CA THR A 478 16.30 -11.59 5.13
C THR A 478 17.35 -11.48 6.22
N ALA A 479 17.10 -10.65 7.24
CA ALA A 479 18.03 -10.46 8.35
C ALA A 479 17.30 -10.58 9.69
N GLY A 480 17.75 -11.47 10.56
CA GLY A 480 17.07 -11.76 11.83
C GLY A 480 15.73 -12.45 11.60
N LEU A 481 15.74 -13.75 11.38
CA LEU A 481 14.54 -14.58 11.21
C LEU A 481 14.58 -15.72 12.23
N SER A 482 13.48 -15.97 12.94
CA SER A 482 13.35 -17.16 13.79
C SER A 482 13.46 -18.44 12.97
N GLU A 483 13.79 -19.58 13.59
CA GLU A 483 13.81 -20.86 12.87
C GLU A 483 12.43 -21.17 12.25
N VAL A 484 12.46 -21.64 11.01
CA VAL A 484 11.28 -22.05 10.25
C VAL A 484 11.55 -23.32 9.45
N THR A 485 10.48 -24.04 9.11
CA THR A 485 10.50 -25.23 8.26
C THR A 485 9.42 -25.13 7.18
N GLU A 486 9.59 -25.91 6.12
CA GLU A 486 8.65 -25.94 5.00
C GLU A 486 7.44 -26.83 5.33
N PHE A 487 6.27 -26.21 5.47
CA PHE A 487 4.98 -26.89 5.50
C PHE A 487 3.85 -25.91 5.13
N GLY A 488 2.67 -26.42 4.78
CA GLY A 488 1.59 -25.59 4.23
C GLY A 488 1.97 -25.09 2.83
N GLN A 489 1.79 -23.79 2.56
CA GLN A 489 2.30 -23.21 1.31
C GLN A 489 3.83 -23.09 1.34
N ILE A 490 4.44 -23.53 0.25
CA ILE A 490 5.88 -23.44 0.00
C ILE A 490 6.05 -22.64 -1.29
N ASP A 491 6.83 -21.57 -1.22
CA ASP A 491 7.07 -20.69 -2.35
C ASP A 491 8.19 -21.27 -3.23
N ARG A 492 8.08 -21.11 -4.54
CA ARG A 492 9.10 -21.53 -5.51
C ARG A 492 9.61 -20.32 -6.27
N PRO A 493 10.91 -20.28 -6.61
CA PRO A 493 11.45 -19.17 -7.38
C PRO A 493 10.83 -19.13 -8.77
N ASP A 494 10.44 -17.94 -9.22
CA ASP A 494 9.99 -17.71 -10.60
C ASP A 494 11.17 -17.69 -11.59
N PHE A 495 12.39 -17.40 -11.11
CA PHE A 495 13.60 -17.30 -11.93
C PHE A 495 14.58 -18.43 -11.62
N THR A 496 15.26 -18.91 -12.66
CA THR A 496 16.36 -19.87 -12.52
C THR A 496 17.69 -19.16 -12.24
N GLY A 497 18.69 -19.92 -11.81
CA GLY A 497 20.04 -19.39 -11.55
C GLY A 497 20.15 -18.64 -10.23
N ASP A 498 21.25 -17.90 -10.08
CA ASP A 498 21.55 -17.16 -8.85
C ASP A 498 20.63 -15.94 -8.69
N LEU A 499 19.86 -15.93 -7.60
CA LEU A 499 18.99 -14.82 -7.21
C LEU A 499 19.74 -13.72 -6.46
N ARG A 500 20.96 -13.95 -5.97
CA ARG A 500 21.81 -13.00 -5.23
C ARG A 500 21.16 -12.45 -3.95
N SER A 501 20.19 -13.16 -3.40
CA SER A 501 19.57 -12.83 -2.11
C SER A 501 20.40 -13.32 -0.93
N ARG A 502 20.32 -12.60 0.20
CA ARG A 502 21.09 -12.91 1.41
C ARG A 502 20.19 -13.22 2.60
N LEU A 503 20.63 -14.20 3.37
CA LEU A 503 20.12 -14.54 4.70
C LEU A 503 21.19 -14.24 5.74
N GLU A 504 20.85 -13.45 6.76
CA GLU A 504 21.73 -13.06 7.86
C GLU A 504 21.04 -13.34 9.21
N SER A 505 21.77 -13.90 10.18
CA SER A 505 21.27 -14.19 11.54
C SER A 505 19.97 -15.03 11.56
N TYR A 506 20.05 -16.24 10.97
CA TYR A 506 18.96 -17.21 10.99
C TYR A 506 18.86 -17.92 12.35
N GLY A 507 17.64 -18.13 12.83
CA GLY A 507 17.35 -18.61 14.19
C GLY A 507 17.38 -17.53 15.27
N ASN A 508 17.79 -16.29 14.94
CA ASN A 508 17.96 -15.20 15.89
C ASN A 508 17.34 -13.89 15.36
N PRO A 509 16.06 -13.61 15.63
CA PRO A 509 15.35 -12.43 15.11
C PRO A 509 15.67 -11.14 15.88
N ALA A 510 16.95 -10.87 16.13
CA ALA A 510 17.42 -9.76 16.96
C ALA A 510 18.66 -9.05 16.40
N VAL A 511 18.78 -8.91 15.07
CA VAL A 511 19.86 -8.11 14.47
C VAL A 511 19.73 -6.62 14.80
N ARG A 512 20.86 -5.91 14.81
CA ARG A 512 20.92 -4.45 15.00
C ARG A 512 21.17 -3.73 13.66
N PRO A 513 20.41 -2.67 13.35
CA PRO A 513 19.35 -2.05 14.15
C PRO A 513 18.10 -2.92 14.29
N ALA A 514 17.34 -2.76 15.38
CA ALA A 514 16.12 -3.56 15.59
C ALA A 514 15.05 -3.31 14.52
N ASN A 515 14.89 -2.05 14.14
CA ASN A 515 13.89 -1.61 13.16
C ASN A 515 14.57 -0.92 11.99
N LEU A 516 14.48 -1.51 10.80
CA LEU A 516 15.19 -1.02 9.63
C LEU A 516 14.68 0.36 9.19
N HIS A 517 13.37 0.57 9.19
CA HIS A 517 12.75 1.83 8.80
C HIS A 517 13.18 2.98 9.71
N GLN A 518 13.07 2.81 11.03
CA GLN A 518 13.50 3.84 11.98
C GLN A 518 15.00 4.15 11.85
N ALA A 519 15.83 3.13 11.64
CA ALA A 519 17.27 3.33 11.47
C ALA A 519 17.60 4.11 10.20
N GLN A 520 16.97 3.77 9.07
CA GLN A 520 17.13 4.52 7.82
C GLN A 520 16.66 5.97 7.94
N ARG A 521 15.55 6.23 8.65
CA ARG A 521 15.09 7.60 8.93
C ARG A 521 16.09 8.41 9.74
N ARG A 522 16.69 7.82 10.78
CA ARG A 522 17.75 8.46 11.56
C ARG A 522 19.00 8.73 10.72
N LEU A 523 19.35 7.80 9.82
CA LEU A 523 20.47 7.98 8.89
C LEU A 523 20.20 9.16 7.94
N ARG A 524 19.01 9.24 7.33
CA ARG A 524 18.63 10.35 6.45
C ARG A 524 18.72 11.70 7.16
N GLY A 525 18.30 11.80 8.42
CA GLY A 525 18.39 13.05 9.17
C GLY A 525 19.82 13.55 9.45
N ARG A 526 20.86 12.76 9.12
CA ARG A 526 22.28 13.10 9.28
C ARG A 526 22.98 13.40 7.94
N ILE A 527 22.30 13.14 6.82
CA ILE A 527 22.76 13.37 5.44
C ILE A 527 22.06 14.63 4.95
#